data_AF-A0A7C7W1R5-F1
#
_entry.id   AF-A0A7C7W1R5-F1
#
_cell.length_a   1.000
_cell.length_b   1.000
_cell.length_c   1.000
_cell.angle_alpha   90.00
_cell.angle_beta   90.00
_cell.angle_gamma   90.00
#
_symmetry.space_group_name_H-M   'P 1'
#
loop_
_entity.id
_entity.type
_entity.pdbx_description
1 polymer ?
#
loop_
_entity_poly.entity_id
_entity_poly.type
_entity_poly.pdbx_seq_one_letter_code
_entity_poly.pdbx_strand_id
1 'polypeptide(L)'
;MVFMTRTIVFLFVLLLSIKAFAFEIVIKLTGHEEFPGLISVDAGAGKKFDRLCLLGQEAYGSIDLNFIMALAKQGVPQGNYKISSAFPEEQWPTSSFSANGALRLLPQTKFAQKFLRKLGKKGLALHAKDFYPLAGKMTTNPKMVQFFSDQLFERLAKRWGTLRISNWDMGRFHDFYRRNTKSDKQWEVQVQGSILEQVKNICAPLKVQRKPDGPLE
;
A
#
# COMPACT_ATOMS: atom_id res chain seq x y z
N MET A 1 -42.08 25.75 -38.57
CA MET A 1 -42.13 24.71 -37.52
C MET A 1 -41.09 23.63 -37.84
N VAL A 2 -39.79 23.90 -37.67
CA VAL A 2 -38.73 22.87 -37.65
C VAL A 2 -37.56 23.45 -36.87
N PHE A 3 -37.48 23.19 -35.56
CA PHE A 3 -36.31 23.52 -34.74
C PHE A 3 -36.21 22.49 -33.62
N MET A 4 -35.98 21.20 -33.95
CA MET A 4 -35.84 20.20 -32.89
C MET A 4 -35.15 18.90 -33.32
N THR A 5 -34.00 18.96 -33.99
CA THR A 5 -33.28 17.71 -34.33
C THR A 5 -31.76 17.80 -34.34
N ARG A 6 -31.14 18.89 -33.87
CA ARG A 6 -29.67 18.98 -33.76
C ARG A 6 -29.09 19.01 -32.35
N THR A 7 -29.93 19.16 -31.32
CA THR A 7 -29.45 19.38 -29.93
C THR A 7 -29.29 18.09 -29.12
N ILE A 8 -29.79 16.94 -29.60
CA ILE A 8 -29.87 15.70 -28.79
C ILE A 8 -28.60 14.83 -28.90
N VAL A 9 -27.83 14.95 -29.99
CA VAL A 9 -26.64 14.09 -30.19
C VAL A 9 -25.43 14.55 -29.37
N PHE A 10 -25.35 15.84 -29.01
CA PHE A 10 -24.22 16.38 -28.23
C PHE A 10 -24.28 16.03 -26.73
N LEU A 11 -25.48 15.75 -26.20
CA LEU A 11 -25.64 15.41 -24.79
C LEU A 11 -25.24 13.95 -24.47
N PHE A 12 -25.38 13.04 -25.44
CA PHE A 12 -25.04 11.63 -25.26
C PHE A 12 -23.54 11.32 -25.39
N VAL A 13 -22.78 12.16 -26.11
CA VAL A 13 -21.32 12.04 -26.20
C VAL A 13 -20.63 12.58 -24.93
N LEU A 14 -21.28 13.48 -24.17
CA LEU A 14 -20.74 13.98 -22.90
C LEU A 14 -20.86 13.00 -21.72
N LEU A 15 -21.69 11.96 -21.86
CA LEU A 15 -21.86 10.90 -20.84
C LEU A 15 -20.86 9.75 -21.00
N LEU A 16 -20.14 9.70 -22.13
CA LEU A 16 -19.03 8.78 -22.34
C LEU A 16 -17.70 9.47 -21.96
N SER A 17 -17.13 9.00 -20.85
CA SER A 17 -15.71 9.16 -20.49
C SER A 17 -15.29 10.43 -19.75
N ILE A 18 -16.09 10.89 -18.79
CA ILE A 18 -15.50 11.44 -17.56
C ILE A 18 -15.47 10.30 -16.53
N LYS A 19 -14.61 9.29 -16.76
CA LYS A 19 -13.88 8.76 -15.60
C LYS A 19 -13.03 9.95 -15.15
N ALA A 20 -13.62 10.81 -14.32
CA ALA A 20 -12.88 11.84 -13.62
C ALA A 20 -11.66 11.12 -13.05
N PHE A 21 -10.46 11.61 -13.37
CA PHE A 21 -9.19 11.02 -12.97
C PHE A 21 -9.21 10.71 -11.47
N ALA A 22 -9.62 9.49 -11.11
CA ALA A 22 -9.69 9.06 -9.72
C ALA A 22 -8.27 8.77 -9.29
N PHE A 23 -7.87 9.31 -8.15
CA PHE A 23 -6.53 9.11 -7.63
C PHE A 23 -6.50 7.68 -7.13
N GLU A 24 -5.66 6.84 -7.69
CA GLU A 24 -5.74 5.40 -7.52
C GLU A 24 -4.49 4.85 -6.83
N ILE A 25 -4.70 3.96 -5.86
CA ILE A 25 -3.67 3.08 -5.31
C ILE A 25 -4.10 1.65 -5.60
N VAL A 26 -3.34 0.95 -6.45
CA VAL A 26 -3.58 -0.47 -6.74
C VAL A 26 -2.53 -1.32 -6.03
N ILE A 27 -2.99 -2.23 -5.17
CA ILE A 27 -2.14 -3.19 -4.45
C ILE A 27 -2.38 -4.58 -5.03
N LYS A 28 -1.36 -5.14 -5.66
CA LYS A 28 -1.36 -6.49 -6.22
C LYS A 28 -0.61 -7.42 -5.28
N LEU A 29 -1.29 -8.45 -4.77
CA LEU A 29 -0.76 -9.38 -3.78
C LEU A 29 -0.61 -10.79 -4.36
N THR A 30 0.46 -11.48 -3.99
CA THR A 30 0.74 -12.87 -4.40
C THR A 30 0.59 -13.85 -3.23
N GLY A 31 0.86 -13.39 -2.01
CA GLY A 31 1.03 -14.24 -0.83
C GLY A 31 2.36 -14.98 -0.75
N HIS A 32 3.28 -14.77 -1.71
CA HIS A 32 4.60 -15.37 -1.70
C HIS A 32 5.52 -14.67 -0.70
N GLU A 33 6.30 -15.44 0.05
CA GLU A 33 7.12 -14.94 1.16
C GLU A 33 8.24 -14.01 0.69
N GLU A 34 8.86 -14.26 -0.47
CA GLU A 34 9.92 -13.42 -1.03
C GLU A 34 9.40 -12.24 -1.88
N PHE A 35 8.27 -12.41 -2.55
CA PHE A 35 7.72 -11.44 -3.51
C PHE A 35 6.24 -11.16 -3.19
N PRO A 36 5.92 -10.53 -2.05
CA PRO A 36 4.55 -10.47 -1.54
C PRO A 36 3.58 -9.69 -2.43
N GLY A 37 4.11 -8.76 -3.24
CA GLY A 37 3.29 -7.95 -4.14
C GLY A 37 3.95 -6.67 -4.64
N LEU A 38 3.16 -5.87 -5.35
CA LEU A 38 3.54 -4.56 -5.86
C LEU A 38 2.42 -3.55 -5.66
N ILE A 39 2.79 -2.28 -5.62
CA ILE A 39 1.87 -1.15 -5.51
C ILE A 39 2.08 -0.23 -6.70
N SER A 40 0.98 0.22 -7.30
CA SER A 40 0.95 1.27 -8.30
C SER A 40 0.13 2.44 -7.78
N VAL A 41 0.60 3.66 -8.03
CA VAL A 41 -0.06 4.88 -7.56
C VAL A 41 -0.20 5.86 -8.73
N ASP A 42 -1.41 6.35 -8.96
CA ASP A 42 -1.75 7.32 -9.99
C ASP A 42 -2.52 8.48 -9.35
N ALA A 43 -1.98 9.70 -9.42
CA ALA A 43 -2.63 10.90 -8.89
C ALA A 43 -3.36 11.71 -9.99
N GLY A 44 -3.64 11.09 -11.13
CA GLY A 44 -4.22 11.74 -12.29
C GLY A 44 -3.26 12.70 -13.00
N ALA A 45 -3.71 13.25 -14.13
CA ALA A 45 -2.95 14.24 -14.90
C ALA A 45 -1.50 13.82 -15.24
N GLY A 46 -1.29 12.52 -15.51
CA GLY A 46 0.02 11.95 -15.84
C GLY A 46 0.98 11.76 -14.66
N LYS A 47 0.55 12.05 -13.42
CA LYS A 47 1.38 11.90 -12.23
C LYS A 47 1.31 10.48 -11.70
N LYS A 48 2.32 9.67 -11.99
CA LYS A 48 2.42 8.29 -11.52
C LYS A 48 3.62 8.12 -10.60
N PHE A 49 3.51 7.15 -9.70
CA PHE A 49 4.65 6.69 -8.90
C PHE A 49 5.21 5.42 -9.53
N ASP A 50 6.46 5.49 -10.00
CA ASP A 50 6.96 4.52 -10.97
C ASP A 50 6.97 3.08 -10.44
N ARG A 51 7.39 2.83 -9.20
CA ARG A 51 7.50 1.45 -8.64
C ARG A 51 7.49 1.43 -7.11
N LEU A 52 6.63 0.58 -6.53
CA LEU A 52 6.65 0.22 -5.12
C LEU A 52 6.54 -1.29 -4.99
N CYS A 53 7.60 -1.94 -4.50
CA CYS A 53 7.63 -3.38 -4.29
C CYS A 53 7.43 -3.69 -2.82
N LEU A 54 6.52 -4.63 -2.54
CA LEU A 54 6.37 -5.15 -1.19
C LEU A 54 7.56 -6.04 -0.88
N LEU A 55 8.08 -5.92 0.33
CA LEU A 55 9.27 -6.63 0.79
C LEU A 55 8.87 -7.87 1.59
N GLY A 56 9.57 -8.96 1.29
CA GLY A 56 9.35 -10.30 1.84
C GLY A 56 10.39 -10.75 2.87
N GLN A 57 10.48 -12.06 3.09
CA GLN A 57 11.30 -12.71 4.13
C GLN A 57 12.77 -12.27 4.17
N GLU A 58 13.36 -11.92 3.03
CA GLU A 58 14.78 -11.52 2.94
C GLU A 58 15.02 -10.07 3.38
N ALA A 59 13.97 -9.27 3.54
CA ALA A 59 14.13 -7.90 3.94
C ALA A 59 14.38 -7.78 5.44
N TYR A 60 15.46 -7.09 5.80
CA TYR A 60 15.75 -6.78 7.19
C TYR A 60 14.65 -5.89 7.79
N GLY A 61 14.23 -6.21 9.02
CA GLY A 61 13.30 -5.42 9.82
C GLY A 61 11.99 -6.16 10.07
N SER A 62 10.98 -5.44 10.56
CA SER A 62 9.74 -6.08 11.00
C SER A 62 8.83 -6.42 9.81
N ILE A 63 8.42 -7.69 9.70
CA ILE A 63 7.54 -8.20 8.65
C ILE A 63 6.50 -9.14 9.27
N ASP A 64 5.22 -9.01 8.90
CA ASP A 64 4.17 -9.94 9.31
C ASP A 64 4.13 -11.13 8.34
N LEU A 65 5.15 -12.00 8.43
CA LEU A 65 5.29 -13.16 7.55
C LEU A 65 4.09 -14.10 7.69
N ASN A 66 3.55 -14.25 8.91
CA ASN A 66 2.34 -15.01 9.17
C ASN A 66 1.14 -14.50 8.34
N PHE A 67 0.97 -13.18 8.24
CA PHE A 67 -0.05 -12.60 7.38
C PHE A 67 0.22 -12.88 5.90
N ILE A 68 1.46 -12.73 5.42
CA ILE A 68 1.84 -13.01 4.02
C ILE A 68 1.53 -14.47 3.67
N MET A 69 1.97 -15.42 4.49
CA MET A 69 1.69 -16.85 4.29
C MET A 69 0.19 -17.16 4.33
N ALA A 70 -0.58 -16.45 5.16
CA ALA A 70 -2.03 -16.60 5.20
C ALA A 70 -2.70 -16.20 3.88
N LEU A 71 -2.15 -15.22 3.14
CA LEU A 71 -2.65 -14.84 1.82
C LEU A 71 -2.47 -15.97 0.81
N ALA A 72 -1.34 -16.67 0.81
CA ALA A 72 -1.13 -17.82 -0.07
C ALA A 72 -2.10 -18.97 0.26
N LYS A 73 -2.30 -19.25 1.55
CA LYS A 73 -3.16 -20.36 1.99
C LYS A 73 -4.65 -20.10 1.81
N GLN A 74 -5.10 -18.87 2.05
CA GLN A 74 -6.53 -18.54 2.15
C GLN A 74 -7.03 -17.68 1.00
N GLY A 75 -6.13 -17.18 0.16
CA GLY A 75 -6.42 -16.25 -0.93
C GLY A 75 -6.18 -14.79 -0.56
N VAL A 76 -6.33 -13.89 -1.53
CA VAL A 76 -6.14 -12.44 -1.35
C VAL A 76 -7.48 -11.79 -0.99
N PRO A 77 -7.53 -10.84 -0.04
CA PRO A 77 -8.75 -10.08 0.26
C PRO A 77 -9.01 -9.03 -0.82
N GLN A 78 -9.44 -9.46 -2.00
CA GLN A 78 -9.66 -8.59 -3.14
C GLN A 78 -10.85 -7.65 -2.93
N GLY A 79 -10.77 -6.47 -3.56
CA GLY A 79 -11.84 -5.50 -3.64
C GLY A 79 -11.39 -4.07 -3.35
N ASN A 80 -12.37 -3.21 -3.12
CA ASN A 80 -12.13 -1.79 -2.86
C ASN A 80 -11.86 -1.56 -1.38
N TYR A 81 -10.96 -0.61 -1.11
CA TYR A 81 -10.52 -0.18 0.20
C TYR A 81 -10.59 1.34 0.28
N LYS A 82 -10.68 1.86 1.50
CA LYS A 82 -10.55 3.29 1.79
C LYS A 82 -9.38 3.54 2.71
N ILE A 83 -8.73 4.68 2.54
CA ILE A 83 -7.73 5.15 3.49
C ILE A 83 -8.42 5.44 4.83
N SER A 84 -7.74 5.07 5.92
CA SER A 84 -8.22 5.26 7.28
C SER A 84 -7.13 5.87 8.15
N SER A 85 -7.54 6.67 9.12
CA SER A 85 -6.69 7.05 10.24
C SER A 85 -6.39 5.84 11.13
N ALA A 86 -5.39 5.97 12.00
CA ALA A 86 -5.17 5.03 13.09
C ALA A 86 -6.41 4.99 14.00
N PHE A 87 -6.75 3.81 14.51
CA PHE A 87 -7.78 3.71 15.52
C PHE A 87 -7.30 4.34 16.84
N PRO A 88 -8.18 4.98 17.63
CA PRO A 88 -7.80 5.61 18.88
C PRO A 88 -7.05 4.68 19.84
N GLU A 89 -7.44 3.40 19.88
CA GLU A 89 -6.85 2.43 20.80
C GLU A 89 -5.52 1.86 20.30
N GLU A 90 -5.05 2.25 19.10
CA GLU A 90 -3.66 2.02 18.68
C GLU A 90 -2.69 2.99 19.38
N GLN A 91 -3.20 4.12 19.91
CA GLN A 91 -2.40 5.19 20.50
C GLN A 91 -1.25 5.61 19.58
N TRP A 92 -1.55 5.76 18.29
CA TRP A 92 -0.54 6.05 17.28
C TRP A 92 0.02 7.46 17.47
N PRO A 93 1.35 7.67 17.37
CA PRO A 93 1.98 8.96 17.68
C PRO A 93 1.68 10.09 16.71
N THR A 94 1.09 9.78 15.55
CA THR A 94 0.71 10.76 14.53
C THR A 94 -0.76 10.63 14.18
N SER A 95 -1.44 11.76 14.03
CA SER A 95 -2.85 11.81 13.64
C SER A 95 -3.06 11.53 12.14
N SER A 96 -2.04 11.75 11.32
CA SER A 96 -2.06 11.54 9.87
C SER A 96 -0.96 10.58 9.39
N PHE A 97 -1.06 10.18 8.13
CA PHE A 97 -0.02 9.41 7.44
C PHE A 97 1.28 10.22 7.39
N SER A 98 2.39 9.58 7.77
CA SER A 98 3.73 10.18 7.81
C SER A 98 4.75 9.27 7.13
N ALA A 99 5.86 9.85 6.67
CA ALA A 99 6.95 9.13 5.97
C ALA A 99 7.56 7.97 6.77
N ASN A 100 7.45 7.99 8.10
CA ASN A 100 7.94 6.92 8.96
C ASN A 100 6.79 6.18 9.65
N GLY A 101 5.55 6.38 9.18
CA GLY A 101 4.34 5.81 9.75
C GLY A 101 3.79 4.66 8.94
N ALA A 102 2.46 4.49 9.01
CA ALA A 102 1.75 3.47 8.27
C ALA A 102 0.50 4.06 7.60
N LEU A 103 0.28 3.71 6.32
CA LEU A 103 -0.96 3.99 5.61
C LEU A 103 -1.93 2.84 5.84
N ARG A 104 -3.09 3.11 6.43
CA ARG A 104 -4.09 2.09 6.81
C ARG A 104 -5.24 2.07 5.81
N LEU A 105 -5.68 0.87 5.48
CA LEU A 105 -6.63 0.59 4.41
C LEU A 105 -7.77 -0.29 4.94
N LEU A 106 -8.99 0.23 4.90
CA LEU A 106 -10.19 -0.48 5.36
C LEU A 106 -10.97 -1.08 4.19
N PRO A 107 -11.26 -2.40 4.22
CA PRO A 107 -12.03 -3.06 3.16
C PRO A 107 -13.46 -2.54 3.08
N GLN A 108 -13.94 -2.26 1.88
CA GLN A 108 -15.33 -1.85 1.60
C GLN A 108 -16.23 -3.03 1.23
N THR A 109 -15.66 -4.13 0.73
CA THR A 109 -16.45 -5.31 0.32
C THR A 109 -16.67 -6.27 1.49
N LYS A 110 -17.86 -6.91 1.53
CA LYS A 110 -18.19 -7.94 2.56
C LYS A 110 -17.22 -9.12 2.52
N PHE A 111 -16.75 -9.50 1.33
CA PHE A 111 -15.77 -10.56 1.15
C PHE A 111 -14.45 -10.24 1.86
N ALA A 112 -13.83 -9.10 1.52
CA ALA A 112 -12.56 -8.69 2.11
C ALA A 112 -12.66 -8.47 3.63
N GLN A 113 -13.76 -7.89 4.10
CA GLN A 113 -14.05 -7.76 5.53
C GLN A 113 -14.13 -9.11 6.24
N LYS A 114 -14.87 -10.08 5.68
CA LYS A 114 -15.00 -11.42 6.26
C LYS A 114 -13.67 -12.16 6.26
N PHE A 115 -12.91 -12.05 5.17
CA PHE A 115 -11.56 -12.63 5.06
C PHE A 115 -10.64 -12.09 6.14
N LEU A 116 -10.47 -10.77 6.22
CA LEU A 116 -9.54 -10.14 7.16
C LEU A 116 -9.96 -10.41 8.61
N ARG A 117 -11.27 -10.39 8.90
CA ARG A 117 -11.80 -10.71 10.23
C ARG A 117 -11.48 -12.15 10.66
N LYS A 118 -11.51 -13.12 9.74
CA LYS A 118 -11.09 -14.51 10.04
C LYS A 118 -9.62 -14.58 10.46
N LEU A 119 -8.77 -13.71 9.92
CA LEU A 119 -7.36 -13.57 10.30
C LEU A 119 -7.15 -12.66 11.53
N GLY A 120 -8.22 -12.24 12.20
CA GLY A 120 -8.15 -11.29 13.32
C GLY A 120 -7.79 -9.85 12.90
N LYS A 121 -7.75 -9.55 11.60
CA LYS A 121 -7.36 -8.24 11.06
C LYS A 121 -8.58 -7.38 10.75
N LYS A 122 -8.42 -6.06 10.83
CA LYS A 122 -9.44 -5.04 10.48
C LYS A 122 -9.27 -4.51 9.07
N GLY A 123 -8.07 -4.61 8.51
CA GLY A 123 -7.68 -4.00 7.25
C GLY A 123 -6.26 -4.39 6.84
N LEU A 124 -5.71 -3.66 5.88
CA LEU A 124 -4.29 -3.73 5.50
C LEU A 124 -3.56 -2.47 6.00
N ALA A 125 -2.25 -2.58 6.23
CA ALA A 125 -1.42 -1.42 6.53
C ALA A 125 -0.09 -1.49 5.78
N LEU A 126 0.22 -0.43 5.02
CA LEU A 126 1.53 -0.26 4.38
C LEU A 126 2.47 0.47 5.32
N HIS A 127 3.67 -0.07 5.57
CA HIS A 127 4.62 0.52 6.52
C HIS A 127 6.09 0.44 6.07
N ALA A 128 6.93 1.26 6.74
CA ALA A 128 8.40 1.31 6.67
C ALA A 128 9.08 0.27 7.62
N LYS A 129 10.42 0.17 7.59
CA LYS A 129 11.24 -0.92 8.19
C LYS A 129 11.02 -1.04 9.67
N ASP A 130 10.95 0.14 10.24
CA ASP A 130 10.88 0.37 11.63
C ASP A 130 10.20 1.73 11.83
N PHE A 131 9.78 1.94 13.07
CA PHE A 131 9.19 3.19 13.51
C PHE A 131 10.21 4.01 14.29
N TYR A 132 11.51 3.75 14.10
CA TYR A 132 12.61 4.40 14.82
C TYR A 132 12.50 5.93 14.83
N PRO A 133 12.29 6.62 13.70
CA PRO A 133 12.15 8.07 13.71
C PRO A 133 10.86 8.57 14.40
N LEU A 134 9.83 7.75 14.53
CA LEU A 134 8.64 8.09 15.32
C LEU A 134 8.89 7.84 16.81
N ALA A 135 9.51 6.72 17.16
CA ALA A 135 9.90 6.35 18.51
C ALA A 135 10.94 7.32 19.10
N GLY A 136 11.86 7.83 18.29
CA GLY A 136 12.84 8.84 18.69
C GLY A 136 12.23 10.18 19.10
N LYS A 137 10.95 10.43 18.79
CA LYS A 137 10.20 11.60 19.29
C LYS A 137 9.64 11.37 20.70
N MET A 138 9.58 10.12 21.15
CA MET A 138 9.05 9.74 22.46
C MET A 138 10.14 9.68 23.53
N THR A 139 11.38 9.38 23.13
CA THR A 139 12.51 9.21 24.03
C THR A 139 13.83 9.37 23.28
N THR A 140 14.89 9.78 23.99
CA THR A 140 16.26 9.90 23.47
C THR A 140 17.13 8.69 23.81
N ASN A 141 16.67 7.77 24.67
CA ASN A 141 17.43 6.57 25.03
C ASN A 141 17.35 5.51 23.91
N PRO A 142 18.47 5.08 23.29
CA PRO A 142 18.44 4.17 22.14
C PRO A 142 17.73 2.83 22.40
N LYS A 143 17.88 2.24 23.60
CA LYS A 143 17.19 1.00 23.97
C LYS A 143 15.68 1.21 24.05
N MET A 144 15.26 2.35 24.59
CA MET A 144 13.84 2.70 24.65
C MET A 144 13.28 3.05 23.27
N VAL A 145 14.06 3.66 22.37
CA VAL A 145 13.65 3.89 20.97
C VAL A 145 13.38 2.57 20.26
N GLN A 146 14.28 1.60 20.36
CA GLN A 146 14.07 0.25 19.81
C GLN A 146 12.80 -0.37 20.39
N PHE A 147 12.66 -0.35 21.72
CA PHE A 147 11.47 -0.89 22.41
C PHE A 147 10.16 -0.27 21.91
N PHE A 148 10.08 1.06 21.80
CA PHE A 148 8.88 1.72 21.29
C PHE A 148 8.66 1.45 19.79
N SER A 149 9.72 1.36 19.00
CA SER A 149 9.61 0.99 17.59
C SER A 149 9.01 -0.41 17.43
N ASP A 150 9.46 -1.38 18.21
CA ASP A 150 8.93 -2.74 18.20
C ASP A 150 7.49 -2.78 18.66
N GLN A 151 7.16 -2.08 19.76
CA GLN A 151 5.78 -1.97 20.22
C GLN A 151 4.83 -1.34 19.19
N LEU A 152 5.29 -0.33 18.45
CA LEU A 152 4.49 0.27 17.38
C LEU A 152 4.19 -0.75 16.27
N PHE A 153 5.19 -1.56 15.89
CA PHE A 153 4.99 -2.63 14.93
C PHE A 153 4.04 -3.71 15.45
N GLU A 154 4.24 -4.20 16.67
CA GLU A 154 3.38 -5.23 17.26
C GLU A 154 1.92 -4.78 17.34
N ARG A 155 1.67 -3.53 17.74
CA ARG A 155 0.32 -2.95 17.78
C ARG A 155 -0.31 -2.86 16.39
N LEU A 156 0.47 -2.45 15.38
CA LEU A 156 0.02 -2.38 14.00
C LEU A 156 -0.31 -3.80 13.49
N ALA A 157 0.63 -4.74 13.60
CA ALA A 157 0.48 -6.13 13.16
C ALA A 157 -0.66 -6.86 13.88
N LYS A 158 -0.92 -6.55 15.16
CA LYS A 158 -2.05 -7.15 15.89
C LYS A 158 -3.40 -6.85 15.24
N ARG A 159 -3.57 -5.69 14.61
CA ARG A 159 -4.86 -5.22 14.07
C ARG A 159 -4.94 -5.22 12.56
N TRP A 160 -3.81 -5.09 11.88
CA TRP A 160 -3.74 -4.90 10.45
C TRP A 160 -2.93 -6.04 9.81
N GLY A 161 -3.31 -6.44 8.60
CA GLY A 161 -2.43 -7.24 7.76
C GLY A 161 -1.35 -6.32 7.21
N THR A 162 -0.14 -6.39 7.76
CA THR A 162 0.91 -5.40 7.45
C THR A 162 1.69 -5.80 6.21
N LEU A 163 1.97 -4.81 5.37
CA LEU A 163 2.70 -4.93 4.12
C LEU A 163 3.87 -3.97 4.16
N ARG A 164 5.07 -4.47 3.85
CA ARG A 164 6.34 -3.80 4.07
C ARG A 164 6.84 -3.18 2.75
N ILE A 165 7.29 -1.92 2.74
CA ILE A 165 8.04 -1.28 1.61
C ILE A 165 9.31 -0.57 2.09
N SER A 166 10.37 -0.46 1.29
CA SER A 166 11.64 0.12 1.77
C SER A 166 11.47 1.53 2.41
N ASN A 167 12.36 1.92 3.33
CA ASN A 167 12.27 3.25 3.97
C ASN A 167 12.39 4.37 2.93
N TRP A 168 13.26 4.16 1.94
CA TRP A 168 13.42 5.05 0.80
C TRP A 168 12.11 5.20 0.03
N ASP A 169 11.46 4.08 -0.28
CA ASP A 169 10.17 4.07 -0.98
C ASP A 169 9.06 4.70 -0.15
N MET A 170 9.01 4.47 1.16
CA MET A 170 8.02 5.09 2.03
C MET A 170 8.20 6.62 2.06
N GLY A 171 9.43 7.12 2.15
CA GLY A 171 9.71 8.56 2.11
C GLY A 171 9.23 9.19 0.80
N ARG A 172 9.62 8.60 -0.34
CA ARG A 172 9.18 9.06 -1.67
C ARG A 172 7.66 8.97 -1.83
N PHE A 173 7.06 7.86 -1.41
CA PHE A 173 5.62 7.64 -1.49
C PHE A 173 4.86 8.64 -0.64
N HIS A 174 5.28 8.88 0.59
CA HIS A 174 4.69 9.90 1.46
C HIS A 174 4.79 11.30 0.84
N ASP A 175 5.95 11.68 0.29
CA ASP A 175 6.09 12.98 -0.36
C ASP A 175 5.23 13.12 -1.61
N PHE A 176 5.11 12.06 -2.41
CA PHE A 176 4.20 12.03 -3.54
C PHE A 176 2.74 12.14 -3.08
N TYR A 177 2.35 11.35 -2.08
CA TYR A 177 1.02 11.34 -1.50
C TYR A 177 0.65 12.74 -0.98
N ARG A 178 1.48 13.32 -0.11
CA ARG A 178 1.24 14.63 0.49
C ARG A 178 1.11 15.74 -0.55
N ARG A 179 1.98 15.77 -1.58
CA ARG A 179 1.93 16.80 -2.63
C ARG A 179 0.67 16.76 -3.48
N ASN A 180 0.06 15.59 -3.59
CA ASN A 180 -1.13 15.39 -4.42
C ASN A 180 -2.41 15.25 -3.60
N THR A 181 -2.34 15.21 -2.26
CA THR A 181 -3.51 14.96 -1.40
C THR A 181 -4.09 16.22 -0.80
N LYS A 182 -5.34 16.54 -1.19
CA LYS A 182 -6.16 17.51 -0.46
C LYS A 182 -6.98 16.85 0.64
N SER A 183 -7.49 15.64 0.38
CA SER A 183 -8.23 14.82 1.34
C SER A 183 -8.02 13.34 1.05
N ASP A 184 -7.89 12.52 2.09
CA ASP A 184 -7.74 11.06 1.94
C ASP A 184 -8.92 10.43 1.17
N LYS A 185 -10.10 11.05 1.19
CA LYS A 185 -11.31 10.58 0.47
C LYS A 185 -11.18 10.60 -1.04
N GLN A 186 -10.21 11.34 -1.59
CA GLN A 186 -10.01 11.40 -3.04
C GLN A 186 -9.35 10.13 -3.60
N TRP A 187 -8.73 9.32 -2.73
CA TRP A 187 -8.00 8.12 -3.13
C TRP A 187 -8.93 6.91 -3.16
N GLU A 188 -9.05 6.32 -4.34
CA GLU A 188 -9.61 5.00 -4.53
C GLU A 188 -8.50 3.96 -4.36
N VAL A 189 -8.71 2.98 -3.48
CA VAL A 189 -7.73 1.93 -3.24
C VAL A 189 -8.31 0.60 -3.68
N GLN A 190 -7.59 -0.12 -4.52
CA GLN A 190 -8.01 -1.44 -5.00
C GLN A 190 -6.97 -2.49 -4.63
N VAL A 191 -7.44 -3.60 -4.06
CA VAL A 191 -6.60 -4.78 -3.77
C VAL A 191 -6.97 -5.90 -4.74
N GLN A 192 -5.96 -6.46 -5.40
CA GLN A 192 -6.11 -7.49 -6.41
C GLN A 192 -5.13 -8.64 -6.13
N GLY A 193 -5.49 -9.86 -6.52
CA GLY A 193 -4.55 -10.97 -6.62
C GLY A 193 -3.68 -10.79 -7.87
N SER A 194 -2.44 -11.27 -7.82
CA SER A 194 -1.53 -11.25 -8.95
C SER A 194 -0.70 -12.54 -9.01
N ILE A 195 -0.31 -12.90 -10.22
CA ILE A 195 0.54 -14.06 -10.49
C ILE A 195 1.96 -13.72 -10.04
N LEU A 196 2.60 -14.65 -9.32
CA LEU A 196 3.94 -14.48 -8.74
C LEU A 196 4.96 -13.99 -9.77
N GLU A 197 4.99 -14.61 -10.94
CA GLU A 197 5.94 -14.33 -12.02
C GLU A 197 5.86 -12.88 -12.49
N GLN A 198 4.66 -12.29 -12.53
CA GLN A 198 4.48 -10.89 -12.90
C GLN A 198 5.13 -9.96 -11.87
N VAL A 199 4.93 -10.24 -10.58
CA VAL A 199 5.52 -9.45 -9.50
C VAL A 199 7.02 -9.66 -9.45
N LYS A 200 7.49 -10.91 -9.56
CA LYS A 200 8.91 -11.25 -9.57
C LYS A 200 9.67 -10.56 -10.70
N ASN A 201 9.12 -10.54 -11.91
CA ASN A 201 9.74 -9.87 -13.05
C ASN A 201 9.91 -8.35 -12.86
N ILE A 202 9.07 -7.74 -12.01
CA ILE A 202 9.11 -6.30 -11.72
C ILE A 202 9.97 -5.98 -10.49
N CYS A 203 9.87 -6.82 -9.46
CA CYS A 203 10.41 -6.55 -8.12
C CYS A 203 11.68 -7.34 -7.78
N ALA A 204 12.07 -8.31 -8.60
CA ALA A 204 13.38 -8.93 -8.44
C ALA A 204 14.49 -7.89 -8.64
N PRO A 205 15.57 -7.95 -7.84
CA PRO A 205 16.75 -7.16 -8.09
C PRO A 205 17.22 -7.37 -9.54
N LEU A 206 17.65 -6.30 -10.19
CA LEU A 206 18.29 -6.41 -11.50
C LEU A 206 19.54 -7.26 -11.32
N LYS A 207 19.60 -8.40 -12.00
CA LYS A 207 20.85 -9.16 -12.14
C LYS A 207 21.77 -8.36 -13.05
N VAL A 208 22.91 -7.92 -12.54
CA VAL A 208 23.83 -7.09 -13.30
C VAL A 208 25.12 -7.88 -13.50
N GLN A 209 25.49 -8.08 -14.76
CA GLN A 209 26.83 -8.53 -15.09
C GLN A 209 27.82 -7.43 -14.71
N ARG A 210 28.51 -7.61 -13.59
CA ARG A 210 29.59 -6.70 -13.16
C ARG A 210 30.82 -6.78 -14.07
N LYS A 211 30.95 -7.85 -14.85
CA LYS A 211 32.02 -8.06 -15.84
C LYS A 211 31.46 -8.60 -17.15
N PRO A 212 32.04 -8.28 -18.32
CA PRO A 212 31.53 -8.64 -19.65
C PRO A 212 31.29 -10.15 -19.88
N ASP A 213 32.00 -11.02 -19.15
CA ASP A 213 31.86 -12.48 -19.22
C ASP A 213 31.68 -13.12 -17.82
N GLY A 214 31.29 -12.30 -16.83
CA GLY A 214 31.03 -12.78 -15.47
C GLY A 214 29.67 -13.48 -15.35
N PRO A 215 29.50 -14.37 -14.35
CA PRO A 215 28.16 -14.86 -14.01
C PRO A 215 27.24 -13.69 -13.70
N LEU A 216 25.96 -13.83 -14.05
CA LEU A 216 24.92 -12.89 -13.62
C LEU A 216 24.78 -12.99 -12.09
N GLU A 217 25.23 -11.95 -11.40
CA GLU A 217 25.01 -11.75 -9.95
C GLU A 217 23.70 -11.00 -9.71
#